data_AF-A0A6P0LNY6-F1
#
_entry.id   AF-A0A6P0LNY6-F1
#
_cell.length_a   1.000
_cell.length_b   1.000
_cell.length_c   1.000
_cell.angle_alpha   90.00
_cell.angle_beta   90.00
_cell.angle_gamma   90.00
#
_symmetry.space_group_name_H-M   'P 1'
#
loop_
_entity.id
_entity.type
_entity.pdbx_description
1 polymer ?
#
loop_
_entity_poly.entity_id
_entity_poly.type
_entity_poly.pdbx_seq_one_letter_code
_entity_poly.pdbx_strand_id
1 'polypeptide(L)'
;KAVLHYTAEFDGYTLQLEELRVTAFELDVAYQQISQELLAAIRLASRQIEAFHRQRIPKSWVHFGDDDVVLGKRYTPVDRAGLYIPGSHGTYPSTVLMNAIPAKIAGVPQVVMVTPPGVEKAIHPAVLVAAQEAGIKEIYRVGGAQAIAALTYGTQTIPKVNLIAGPGNIYVTLAKKLVYGLVGVDSLSGCGEVIIIADETANSLHVAIDLIAQAEKDPMAAAILLTTDENLAKEVQISVARQLVNHPKRLLTEKALAHYGLIAIVESLAIATTLTIEFAPKHLQLQIKDPWALLPLIRHAGAIFIGHSTPEAVGNYVAGPSHILPTSGTCHYASPLGVETFLKHSSIIQYSHTALNKVVDAIDALAQSEGLSSHSDSVKRRLELD
;
A
#
# COMPACT_ATOMS: atom_id res chain seq x y z
N LYS A 1 -6.92 -28.61 1.28
CA LYS A 1 -7.88 -29.03 2.33
C LYS A 1 -8.16 -27.92 3.33
N ALA A 2 -7.19 -27.46 4.13
CA ALA A 2 -7.40 -26.38 5.10
C ALA A 2 -7.95 -25.08 4.48
N VAL A 3 -7.42 -24.67 3.31
CA VAL A 3 -7.95 -23.51 2.55
C VAL A 3 -9.45 -23.65 2.26
N LEU A 4 -9.88 -24.79 1.70
CA LEU A 4 -11.29 -25.04 1.39
C LEU A 4 -12.17 -25.06 2.65
N HIS A 5 -11.66 -25.63 3.74
CA HIS A 5 -12.37 -25.66 5.02
C HIS A 5 -12.65 -24.25 5.55
N TYR A 6 -11.62 -23.40 5.61
CA TYR A 6 -11.78 -22.02 6.10
C TYR A 6 -12.53 -21.12 5.13
N THR A 7 -12.50 -21.39 3.82
CA THR A 7 -13.38 -20.71 2.86
C THR A 7 -14.85 -21.08 3.10
N ALA A 8 -15.16 -22.35 3.38
CA ALA A 8 -16.53 -22.74 3.72
C ALA A 8 -16.98 -22.11 5.05
N GLU A 9 -16.11 -22.06 6.05
CA GLU A 9 -16.40 -21.52 7.38
C GLU A 9 -16.61 -20.00 7.37
N PHE A 10 -15.69 -19.25 6.75
CA PHE A 10 -15.68 -17.78 6.84
C PHE A 10 -16.32 -17.08 5.65
N ASP A 11 -16.22 -17.65 4.44
CA ASP A 11 -16.82 -17.07 3.25
C ASP A 11 -18.21 -17.68 2.95
N GLY A 12 -18.61 -18.75 3.65
CA GLY A 12 -19.92 -19.39 3.51
C GLY A 12 -20.09 -20.25 2.25
N TYR A 13 -19.01 -20.48 1.50
CA TYR A 13 -19.04 -21.22 0.23
C TYR A 13 -18.18 -22.48 0.28
N THR A 14 -18.77 -23.63 -0.03
CA THR A 14 -18.00 -24.86 -0.24
C THR A 14 -17.49 -24.91 -1.68
N LEU A 15 -16.18 -24.75 -1.85
CA LEU A 15 -15.50 -24.87 -3.14
C LEU A 15 -14.91 -26.28 -3.32
N GLN A 16 -14.97 -26.78 -4.55
CA GLN A 16 -14.12 -27.89 -5.01
C GLN A 16 -12.72 -27.37 -5.35
N LEU A 17 -11.73 -28.28 -5.45
CA LEU A 17 -10.35 -27.90 -5.70
C LEU A 17 -10.18 -27.17 -7.05
N GLU A 18 -10.94 -27.61 -8.05
CA GLU A 18 -10.95 -27.09 -9.41
C GLU A 18 -11.61 -25.71 -9.49
N GLU A 19 -12.54 -25.41 -8.57
CA GLU A 19 -13.22 -24.11 -8.46
C GLU A 19 -12.33 -23.05 -7.80
N LEU A 20 -11.22 -23.42 -7.17
CA LEU A 20 -10.37 -22.47 -6.44
C LEU A 20 -9.70 -21.47 -7.39
N ARG A 21 -9.27 -21.92 -8.58
CA ARG A 21 -8.62 -21.07 -9.58
C ARG A 21 -9.66 -20.48 -10.52
N VAL A 22 -9.57 -19.19 -10.81
CA VAL A 22 -10.38 -18.55 -11.86
C VAL A 22 -9.93 -19.07 -13.22
N THR A 23 -10.88 -19.48 -14.05
CA THR A 23 -10.61 -19.99 -15.39
C THR A 23 -10.47 -18.85 -16.40
N ALA A 24 -9.81 -19.12 -17.54
CA ALA A 24 -9.73 -18.16 -18.64
C ALA A 24 -11.13 -17.82 -19.21
N PHE A 25 -12.05 -18.78 -19.21
CA PHE A 25 -13.43 -18.56 -19.64
C PHE A 25 -14.15 -17.53 -18.77
N GLU A 26 -13.99 -17.61 -17.45
CA GLU A 26 -14.61 -16.63 -16.53
C GLU A 26 -14.03 -15.23 -16.70
N LEU A 27 -12.74 -15.14 -17.04
CA LEU A 27 -12.09 -13.88 -17.39
C LEU A 27 -12.68 -13.27 -18.66
N ASP A 28 -12.87 -14.08 -19.71
CA ASP A 28 -13.47 -13.60 -20.97
C ASP A 28 -14.92 -13.16 -20.79
N VAL A 29 -15.71 -13.90 -19.99
CA VAL A 29 -17.09 -13.55 -19.66
C VAL A 29 -17.17 -12.25 -18.86
N ALA A 30 -16.21 -11.97 -17.98
CA ALA A 30 -16.22 -10.76 -17.15
C ALA A 30 -16.25 -9.46 -17.97
N TYR A 31 -15.59 -9.43 -19.14
CA TYR A 31 -15.64 -8.27 -20.04
C TYR A 31 -17.03 -8.00 -20.61
N GLN A 32 -17.85 -9.04 -20.78
CA GLN A 32 -19.21 -8.92 -21.30
C GLN A 32 -20.20 -8.45 -20.23
N GLN A 33 -19.79 -8.50 -18.95
CA GLN A 33 -20.64 -8.20 -17.79
C GLN A 33 -20.40 -6.81 -17.19
N ILE A 34 -19.47 -6.02 -17.76
CA ILE A 34 -19.24 -4.64 -17.33
C ILE A 34 -19.66 -3.65 -18.42
N SER A 35 -20.05 -2.45 -18.00
CA SER A 35 -20.40 -1.37 -18.93
C SER A 35 -19.14 -0.80 -19.61
N GLN A 36 -19.32 -0.19 -20.79
CA GLN A 36 -18.22 0.45 -21.51
C GLN A 36 -17.66 1.65 -20.74
N GLU A 37 -18.51 2.35 -19.99
CA GLU A 37 -18.13 3.47 -19.12
C GLU A 37 -17.19 2.99 -18.01
N LEU A 38 -17.52 1.88 -17.35
CA LEU A 38 -16.66 1.31 -16.32
C LEU A 38 -15.34 0.80 -16.89
N LEU A 39 -15.37 0.15 -18.05
CA LEU A 39 -14.15 -0.29 -18.74
C LEU A 39 -13.24 0.91 -19.09
N ALA A 40 -13.82 1.99 -19.60
CA ALA A 40 -13.09 3.22 -19.91
C ALA A 40 -12.47 3.83 -18.64
N ALA A 41 -13.19 3.84 -17.52
CA ALA A 41 -12.68 4.30 -16.23
C ALA A 41 -11.52 3.44 -15.70
N ILE A 42 -11.63 2.10 -15.76
CA ILE A 42 -10.56 1.17 -15.40
C ILE A 42 -9.31 1.43 -16.23
N ARG A 43 -9.46 1.61 -17.55
CA ARG A 43 -8.36 1.90 -18.47
C ARG A 43 -7.72 3.26 -18.21
N LEU A 44 -8.52 4.28 -17.89
CA LEU A 44 -8.00 5.60 -17.52
C LEU A 44 -7.17 5.52 -16.25
N ALA A 45 -7.71 4.89 -15.19
CA ALA A 45 -6.99 4.67 -13.94
C ALA A 45 -5.69 3.90 -14.18
N SER A 46 -5.75 2.80 -14.93
CA SER A 46 -4.59 1.98 -15.27
C SER A 46 -3.47 2.80 -15.93
N ARG A 47 -3.81 3.63 -16.94
CA ARG A 47 -2.83 4.50 -17.61
C ARG A 47 -2.21 5.54 -16.67
N GLN A 48 -2.99 6.17 -15.80
CA GLN A 48 -2.47 7.18 -14.88
C GLN A 48 -1.59 6.57 -13.78
N ILE A 49 -1.99 5.44 -13.22
CA ILE A 49 -1.20 4.68 -12.24
C ILE A 49 0.13 4.23 -12.87
N GLU A 50 0.09 3.71 -14.10
CA GLU A 50 1.29 3.31 -14.83
C GLU A 50 2.21 4.50 -15.10
N ALA A 51 1.66 5.63 -15.57
CA ALA A 51 2.42 6.84 -15.85
C ALA A 51 3.12 7.39 -14.60
N PHE A 52 2.47 7.36 -13.43
CA PHE A 52 3.07 7.79 -12.18
C PHE A 52 4.23 6.87 -11.75
N HIS A 53 3.98 5.56 -11.68
CA HIS A 53 4.97 4.60 -11.16
C HIS A 53 6.19 4.43 -12.08
N ARG A 54 6.06 4.66 -13.39
CA ARG A 54 7.20 4.64 -14.33
C ARG A 54 8.21 5.76 -14.07
N GLN A 55 7.83 6.86 -13.43
CA GLN A 55 8.72 8.00 -13.20
C GLN A 55 9.78 7.73 -12.13
N ARG A 56 9.53 6.78 -11.21
CA ARG A 56 10.33 6.61 -9.99
C ARG A 56 10.88 5.19 -9.80
N ILE A 57 11.18 4.49 -10.90
CA ILE A 57 11.84 3.19 -10.84
C ILE A 57 13.29 3.37 -10.34
N PRO A 58 13.69 2.78 -9.20
CA PRO A 58 15.07 2.84 -8.72
C PRO A 58 16.01 2.23 -9.77
N LYS A 59 17.08 2.96 -10.10
CA LYS A 59 18.09 2.48 -11.06
C LYS A 59 19.24 1.83 -10.32
N SER A 60 19.64 0.65 -10.80
CA SER A 60 20.92 0.05 -10.41
C SER A 60 22.07 0.96 -10.84
N TRP A 61 23.09 1.06 -10.00
CA TRP A 61 24.26 1.87 -10.28
C TRP A 61 25.54 1.17 -9.82
N VAL A 62 26.64 1.52 -10.48
CA VAL A 62 27.99 1.06 -10.17
C VAL A 62 28.90 2.27 -10.30
N HIS A 63 29.75 2.46 -9.31
CA HIS A 63 30.77 3.49 -9.24
C HIS A 63 32.14 2.82 -9.24
N PHE A 64 32.98 3.22 -10.18
CA PHE A 64 34.38 2.82 -10.28
C PHE A 64 35.22 3.94 -9.66
N GLY A 65 35.82 3.65 -8.51
CA GLY A 65 36.72 4.55 -7.80
C GLY A 65 38.18 4.27 -8.12
N ASP A 66 39.06 4.84 -7.30
CA ASP A 66 40.50 4.65 -7.43
C ASP A 66 40.94 3.20 -7.12
N ASP A 67 42.11 2.83 -7.64
CA ASP A 67 42.72 1.49 -7.47
C ASP A 67 41.76 0.33 -7.80
N ASP A 68 40.89 0.50 -8.80
CA ASP A 68 39.86 -0.47 -9.20
C ASP A 68 38.92 -0.92 -8.07
N VAL A 69 38.67 -0.03 -7.09
CA VAL A 69 37.56 -0.21 -6.15
C VAL A 69 36.25 -0.01 -6.89
N VAL A 70 35.34 -0.99 -6.81
CA VAL A 70 34.01 -0.88 -7.40
C VAL A 70 32.96 -1.03 -6.32
N LEU A 71 32.12 0.00 -6.19
CA LEU A 71 30.98 0.01 -5.27
C LEU A 71 29.69 0.21 -6.07
N GLY A 72 28.62 -0.45 -5.66
CA GLY A 72 27.36 -0.33 -6.40
C GLY A 72 26.16 -0.84 -5.64
N LYS A 73 25.01 -0.64 -6.27
CA LYS A 73 23.72 -1.14 -5.78
C LYS A 73 22.93 -1.68 -6.96
N ARG A 74 22.57 -2.96 -6.90
CA ARG A 74 21.75 -3.62 -7.92
C ARG A 74 20.35 -3.85 -7.38
N TYR A 75 19.34 -3.32 -8.07
CA TYR A 75 17.93 -3.57 -7.81
C TYR A 75 17.41 -4.72 -8.69
N THR A 76 16.66 -5.64 -8.09
CA THR A 76 16.03 -6.78 -8.78
C THR A 76 14.64 -7.03 -8.18
N PRO A 77 13.62 -7.39 -8.98
CA PRO A 77 12.32 -7.74 -8.43
C PRO A 77 12.36 -9.03 -7.60
N VAL A 78 11.33 -9.23 -6.80
CA VAL A 78 11.01 -10.55 -6.24
C VAL A 78 10.57 -11.50 -7.36
N ASP A 79 10.84 -12.80 -7.19
CA ASP A 79 10.53 -13.79 -8.23
C ASP A 79 9.02 -14.03 -8.37
N ARG A 80 8.30 -13.99 -7.24
CA ARG A 80 6.84 -14.09 -7.19
C ARG A 80 6.22 -13.18 -6.13
N ALA A 81 5.17 -12.45 -6.49
CA ALA A 81 4.36 -11.65 -5.57
C ALA A 81 2.93 -12.20 -5.46
N GLY A 82 2.39 -12.19 -4.24
CA GLY A 82 0.99 -12.44 -3.95
C GLY A 82 0.25 -11.13 -3.66
N LEU A 83 -0.88 -10.89 -4.30
CA LEU A 83 -1.70 -9.68 -4.13
C LEU A 83 -3.02 -10.07 -3.47
N TYR A 84 -3.24 -9.58 -2.25
CA TYR A 84 -4.50 -9.78 -1.53
C TYR A 84 -5.47 -8.66 -1.87
N ILE A 85 -6.63 -9.01 -2.41
CA ILE A 85 -7.70 -8.07 -2.74
C ILE A 85 -8.92 -8.36 -1.85
N PRO A 86 -9.33 -7.41 -0.97
CA PRO A 86 -10.50 -7.58 -0.11
C PRO A 86 -11.79 -7.83 -0.90
N GLY A 87 -12.76 -8.50 -0.27
CA GLY A 87 -14.12 -8.67 -0.85
C GLY A 87 -15.27 -8.58 0.16
N SER A 88 -15.01 -8.37 1.46
CA SER A 88 -16.04 -8.46 2.50
C SER A 88 -17.04 -7.28 2.54
N HIS A 89 -16.68 -6.11 2.01
CA HIS A 89 -17.48 -4.88 2.13
C HIS A 89 -17.72 -4.15 0.80
N GLY A 90 -17.43 -4.81 -0.32
CA GLY A 90 -17.68 -4.25 -1.64
C GLY A 90 -16.71 -4.73 -2.70
N THR A 91 -16.70 -4.00 -3.80
CA THR A 91 -15.98 -4.35 -5.01
C THR A 91 -14.85 -3.36 -5.25
N TYR A 92 -13.61 -3.84 -5.33
CA TYR A 92 -12.42 -2.95 -5.36
C TYR A 92 -11.54 -3.15 -6.61
N PRO A 93 -12.02 -2.85 -7.83
CA PRO A 93 -11.18 -2.90 -9.02
C PRO A 93 -9.99 -1.92 -8.94
N SER A 94 -10.14 -0.78 -8.28
CA SER A 94 -9.04 0.16 -8.06
C SER A 94 -7.92 -0.46 -7.21
N THR A 95 -8.23 -1.23 -6.17
CA THR A 95 -7.22 -1.92 -5.36
C THR A 95 -6.46 -2.98 -6.14
N VAL A 96 -7.09 -3.61 -7.13
CA VAL A 96 -6.38 -4.49 -8.08
C VAL A 96 -5.33 -3.70 -8.84
N LEU A 97 -5.73 -2.60 -9.48
CA LEU A 97 -4.82 -1.76 -10.26
C LEU A 97 -3.66 -1.22 -9.42
N MET A 98 -3.95 -0.71 -8.21
CA MET A 98 -2.96 -0.14 -7.29
C MET A 98 -1.95 -1.16 -6.76
N ASN A 99 -2.33 -2.45 -6.66
CA ASN A 99 -1.37 -3.52 -6.31
C ASN A 99 -0.57 -4.00 -7.52
N ALA A 100 -1.26 -4.24 -8.64
CA ALA A 100 -0.74 -5.03 -9.74
C ALA A 100 0.15 -4.24 -10.69
N ILE A 101 -0.19 -2.98 -10.95
CA ILE A 101 0.58 -2.13 -11.87
C ILE A 101 1.99 -1.87 -11.34
N PRO A 102 2.21 -1.53 -10.04
CA PRO A 102 3.56 -1.39 -9.52
C PRO A 102 4.37 -2.69 -9.58
N ALA A 103 3.75 -3.86 -9.30
CA ALA A 103 4.40 -5.16 -9.43
C ALA A 103 4.83 -5.46 -10.88
N LYS A 104 3.96 -5.15 -11.86
CA LYS A 104 4.26 -5.27 -13.29
C LYS A 104 5.40 -4.36 -13.71
N ILE A 105 5.41 -3.10 -13.26
CA ILE A 105 6.46 -2.12 -13.58
C ILE A 105 7.80 -2.51 -12.94
N ALA A 106 7.78 -3.07 -11.74
CA ALA A 106 8.97 -3.62 -11.09
C ALA A 106 9.56 -4.82 -11.86
N GLY A 107 8.77 -5.45 -12.74
CA GLY A 107 9.19 -6.61 -13.53
C GLY A 107 9.06 -7.93 -12.76
N VAL A 108 8.13 -8.02 -11.81
CA VAL A 108 7.86 -9.27 -11.08
C VAL A 108 7.41 -10.35 -12.08
N PRO A 109 8.16 -11.46 -12.23
CA PRO A 109 7.86 -12.47 -13.24
C PRO A 109 6.51 -13.18 -13.04
N GLN A 110 6.11 -13.40 -11.78
CA GLN A 110 4.91 -14.14 -11.42
C GLN A 110 4.10 -13.39 -10.37
N VAL A 111 2.84 -13.08 -10.72
CA VAL A 111 1.92 -12.36 -9.83
C VAL A 111 0.68 -13.21 -9.63
N VAL A 112 0.42 -13.55 -8.36
CA VAL A 112 -0.74 -14.33 -7.93
C VAL A 112 -1.70 -13.40 -7.22
N MET A 113 -2.96 -13.38 -7.62
CA MET A 113 -4.01 -12.63 -6.93
C MET A 113 -4.87 -13.59 -6.11
N VAL A 114 -5.20 -13.18 -4.89
CA VAL A 114 -6.16 -13.89 -4.04
C VAL A 114 -7.26 -12.91 -3.65
N THR A 115 -8.50 -13.35 -3.71
CA THR A 115 -9.67 -12.59 -3.28
C THR A 115 -10.75 -13.55 -2.83
N PRO A 116 -11.49 -13.28 -1.74
CA PRO A 116 -12.53 -14.20 -1.28
C PRO A 116 -13.60 -14.41 -2.35
N PRO A 117 -14.26 -15.59 -2.39
CA PRO A 117 -15.41 -15.79 -3.24
C PRO A 117 -16.54 -14.83 -2.84
N GLY A 118 -17.16 -14.21 -3.83
CA GLY A 118 -18.37 -13.40 -3.67
C GLY A 118 -19.64 -14.23 -3.79
N VAL A 119 -20.75 -13.54 -4.10
CA VAL A 119 -22.07 -14.16 -4.29
C VAL A 119 -21.99 -15.31 -5.29
N GLU A 120 -22.61 -16.45 -4.96
CA GLU A 120 -22.62 -17.65 -5.82
C GLU A 120 -21.21 -18.15 -6.19
N LYS A 121 -20.23 -17.99 -5.28
CA LYS A 121 -18.81 -18.35 -5.51
C LYS A 121 -18.10 -17.49 -6.57
N ALA A 122 -18.76 -16.50 -7.16
CA ALA A 122 -18.19 -15.69 -8.24
C ALA A 122 -17.27 -14.58 -7.70
N ILE A 123 -16.28 -14.16 -8.49
CA ILE A 123 -15.58 -12.90 -8.28
C ILE A 123 -16.26 -11.85 -9.15
N HIS A 124 -16.45 -10.66 -8.61
CA HIS A 124 -17.15 -9.61 -9.34
C HIS A 124 -16.43 -9.26 -10.67
N PRO A 125 -17.16 -9.11 -11.79
CA PRO A 125 -16.56 -8.92 -13.12
C PRO A 125 -15.58 -7.75 -13.21
N ALA A 126 -15.90 -6.61 -12.60
CA ALA A 126 -15.00 -5.46 -12.55
C ALA A 126 -13.62 -5.77 -11.93
N VAL A 127 -13.53 -6.66 -10.94
CA VAL A 127 -12.26 -7.07 -10.31
C VAL A 127 -11.45 -7.93 -11.27
N LEU A 128 -12.12 -8.86 -11.98
CA LEU A 128 -11.48 -9.71 -12.99
C LEU A 128 -10.98 -8.90 -14.18
N VAL A 129 -11.79 -7.96 -14.69
CA VAL A 129 -11.39 -7.06 -15.77
C VAL A 129 -10.22 -6.17 -15.35
N ALA A 130 -10.25 -5.59 -14.14
CA ALA A 130 -9.12 -4.83 -13.62
C ALA A 130 -7.85 -5.68 -13.50
N ALA A 131 -7.98 -6.95 -13.10
CA ALA A 131 -6.86 -7.89 -13.03
C ALA A 131 -6.27 -8.16 -14.41
N GLN A 132 -7.12 -8.36 -15.43
CA GLN A 132 -6.68 -8.57 -16.82
C GLN A 132 -6.03 -7.31 -17.42
N GLU A 133 -6.62 -6.13 -17.24
CA GLU A 133 -6.05 -4.86 -17.71
C GLU A 133 -4.70 -4.57 -17.01
N ALA A 134 -4.51 -5.03 -15.77
CA ALA A 134 -3.23 -4.97 -15.06
C ALA A 134 -2.26 -6.12 -15.39
N GLY A 135 -2.68 -7.14 -16.17
CA GLY A 135 -1.84 -8.24 -16.63
C GLY A 135 -1.75 -9.46 -15.71
N ILE A 136 -2.62 -9.57 -14.70
CA ILE A 136 -2.72 -10.75 -13.83
C ILE A 136 -3.41 -11.90 -14.56
N LYS A 137 -2.85 -13.11 -14.45
CA LYS A 137 -3.40 -14.34 -15.06
C LYS A 137 -3.70 -15.45 -14.06
N GLU A 138 -3.20 -15.32 -12.83
CA GLU A 138 -3.33 -16.34 -11.81
C GLU A 138 -4.11 -15.77 -10.63
N ILE A 139 -5.37 -16.19 -10.51
CA ILE A 139 -6.33 -15.65 -9.54
C ILE A 139 -6.99 -16.81 -8.80
N TYR A 140 -7.09 -16.69 -7.47
CA TYR A 140 -7.70 -17.69 -6.61
C TYR A 140 -8.80 -17.12 -5.72
N ARG A 141 -9.88 -17.89 -5.58
CA ARG A 141 -11.04 -17.62 -4.72
C ARG A 141 -10.74 -17.98 -3.26
N VAL A 142 -9.95 -17.16 -2.60
CA VAL A 142 -9.61 -17.33 -1.19
C VAL A 142 -9.32 -15.98 -0.55
N GLY A 143 -9.89 -15.74 0.64
CA GLY A 143 -9.65 -14.55 1.44
C GLY A 143 -9.05 -14.86 2.82
N GLY A 144 -9.03 -13.85 3.68
CA GLY A 144 -8.70 -13.99 5.09
C GLY A 144 -7.27 -14.46 5.40
N ALA A 145 -7.06 -14.90 6.62
CA ALA A 145 -5.77 -15.41 7.09
C ALA A 145 -5.34 -16.67 6.34
N GLN A 146 -6.29 -17.50 5.90
CA GLN A 146 -6.04 -18.70 5.12
C GLN A 146 -5.44 -18.41 3.74
N ALA A 147 -5.81 -17.29 3.09
CA ALA A 147 -5.17 -16.83 1.86
C ALA A 147 -3.70 -16.44 2.10
N ILE A 148 -3.44 -15.68 3.17
CA ILE A 148 -2.09 -15.26 3.54
C ILE A 148 -1.20 -16.47 3.85
N ALA A 149 -1.72 -17.45 4.58
CA ALA A 149 -1.03 -18.70 4.85
C ALA A 149 -0.76 -19.48 3.54
N ALA A 150 -1.74 -19.59 2.63
CA ALA A 150 -1.58 -20.28 1.37
C ALA A 150 -0.49 -19.65 0.48
N LEU A 151 -0.44 -18.31 0.41
CA LEU A 151 0.62 -17.58 -0.31
C LEU A 151 1.99 -17.74 0.35
N THR A 152 2.04 -17.78 1.69
CA THR A 152 3.31 -17.89 2.46
C THR A 152 3.93 -19.28 2.33
N TYR A 153 3.14 -20.33 2.53
CA TYR A 153 3.63 -21.70 2.64
C TYR A 153 3.50 -22.47 1.33
N GLY A 154 2.65 -22.01 0.40
CA GLY A 154 2.24 -22.77 -0.76
C GLY A 154 1.27 -23.89 -0.39
N THR A 155 0.56 -24.37 -1.40
CA THR A 155 -0.33 -25.54 -1.36
C THR A 155 -0.14 -26.34 -2.65
N GLN A 156 -0.92 -27.41 -2.83
CA GLN A 156 -0.94 -28.13 -4.11
C GLN A 156 -1.41 -27.26 -5.29
N THR A 157 -2.17 -26.20 -5.04
CA THR A 157 -2.85 -25.40 -6.08
C THR A 157 -2.39 -23.95 -6.13
N ILE A 158 -2.22 -23.32 -4.96
CA ILE A 158 -1.72 -21.95 -4.80
C ILE A 158 -0.22 -22.03 -4.53
N PRO A 159 0.63 -21.41 -5.36
CA PRO A 159 2.06 -21.55 -5.20
C PRO A 159 2.60 -20.57 -4.13
N LYS A 160 3.71 -20.93 -3.49
CA LYS A 160 4.39 -20.08 -2.51
C LYS A 160 4.93 -18.81 -3.18
N VAL A 161 4.79 -17.64 -2.54
CA VAL A 161 5.31 -16.35 -3.04
C VAL A 161 6.46 -15.82 -2.17
N ASN A 162 7.16 -14.79 -2.65
CA ASN A 162 8.27 -14.14 -1.94
C ASN A 162 7.84 -12.84 -1.22
N LEU A 163 6.78 -12.19 -1.70
CA LEU A 163 6.21 -10.99 -1.11
C LEU A 163 4.68 -11.05 -1.18
N ILE A 164 3.99 -10.66 -0.12
CA ILE A 164 2.54 -10.48 -0.09
C ILE A 164 2.22 -8.98 0.07
N ALA A 165 1.45 -8.44 -0.86
CA ALA A 165 1.01 -7.06 -0.85
C ALA A 165 -0.52 -6.95 -0.82
N GLY A 166 -1.01 -5.80 -0.38
CA GLY A 166 -2.42 -5.46 -0.39
C GLY A 166 -3.01 -5.31 1.03
N PRO A 167 -3.98 -4.39 1.18
CA PRO A 167 -4.63 -4.14 2.46
C PRO A 167 -5.63 -5.26 2.78
N GLY A 168 -5.98 -5.41 4.05
CA GLY A 168 -7.02 -6.33 4.47
C GLY A 168 -7.59 -5.92 5.82
N ASN A 169 -8.56 -6.69 6.30
CA ASN A 169 -9.08 -6.51 7.66
C ASN A 169 -8.05 -6.95 8.72
N ILE A 170 -8.41 -6.78 9.99
CA ILE A 170 -7.54 -7.13 11.12
C ILE A 170 -6.96 -8.55 11.06
N TYR A 171 -7.72 -9.55 10.57
CA TYR A 171 -7.24 -10.94 10.46
C TYR A 171 -6.15 -11.08 9.41
N VAL A 172 -6.30 -10.42 8.26
CA VAL A 172 -5.29 -10.40 7.20
C VAL A 172 -4.03 -9.71 7.68
N THR A 173 -4.18 -8.57 8.36
CA THR A 173 -3.06 -7.80 8.90
C THR A 173 -2.30 -8.58 9.97
N LEU A 174 -3.00 -9.24 10.89
CA LEU A 174 -2.38 -10.12 11.88
C LEU A 174 -1.71 -11.35 11.23
N ALA A 175 -2.33 -11.94 10.21
CA ALA A 175 -1.72 -13.04 9.47
C ALA A 175 -0.41 -12.60 8.79
N LYS A 176 -0.40 -11.44 8.11
CA LYS A 176 0.81 -10.84 7.50
C LYS A 176 1.90 -10.61 8.54
N LYS A 177 1.52 -10.10 9.73
CA LYS A 177 2.45 -9.92 10.86
C LYS A 177 3.06 -11.24 11.33
N LEU A 178 2.27 -12.30 11.43
CA LEU A 178 2.74 -13.62 11.90
C LEU A 178 3.66 -14.33 10.90
N VAL A 179 3.49 -14.09 9.60
CA VAL A 179 4.31 -14.72 8.55
C VAL A 179 5.52 -13.88 8.12
N TYR A 180 5.64 -12.65 8.63
CA TYR A 180 6.76 -11.77 8.31
C TYR A 180 8.10 -12.43 8.68
N GLY A 181 9.05 -12.40 7.76
CA GLY A 181 10.34 -13.10 7.86
C GLY A 181 10.37 -14.45 7.13
N LEU A 182 9.22 -15.09 6.93
CA LEU A 182 9.08 -16.24 6.02
C LEU A 182 8.75 -15.79 4.59
N VAL A 183 8.04 -14.66 4.49
CA VAL A 183 7.68 -13.96 3.26
C VAL A 183 7.80 -12.46 3.51
N GLY A 184 8.12 -11.68 2.49
CA GLY A 184 8.05 -10.23 2.56
C GLY A 184 6.60 -9.77 2.66
N VAL A 185 6.34 -8.66 3.35
CA VAL A 185 5.04 -7.99 3.36
C VAL A 185 5.26 -6.51 3.07
N ASP A 186 4.35 -5.89 2.32
CA ASP A 186 4.40 -4.46 1.98
C ASP A 186 4.27 -3.56 3.22
N SER A 187 3.16 -3.68 3.96
CA SER A 187 2.90 -2.97 5.19
C SER A 187 1.80 -3.67 6.01
N LEU A 188 1.71 -3.30 7.28
CA LEU A 188 0.62 -3.71 8.15
C LEU A 188 -0.46 -2.63 8.14
N SER A 189 -1.31 -2.65 7.12
CA SER A 189 -2.44 -1.72 7.02
C SER A 189 -3.55 -2.09 8.00
N GLY A 190 -4.05 -1.11 8.74
CA GLY A 190 -5.25 -1.18 9.57
C GLY A 190 -6.42 -0.40 8.95
N CYS A 191 -7.33 0.06 9.81
CA CYS A 191 -8.44 0.93 9.41
C CYS A 191 -7.88 2.27 8.90
N GLY A 192 -8.57 2.90 7.94
CA GLY A 192 -8.09 4.12 7.32
C GLY A 192 -8.47 5.38 8.10
N GLU A 193 -7.71 6.44 7.88
CA GLU A 193 -7.95 7.74 8.51
C GLU A 193 -7.75 8.91 7.53
N VAL A 194 -8.45 10.02 7.79
CA VAL A 194 -8.23 11.30 7.13
C VAL A 194 -8.09 12.41 8.17
N ILE A 195 -7.09 13.27 8.00
CA ILE A 195 -7.02 14.59 8.61
C ILE A 195 -7.23 15.63 7.52
N ILE A 196 -8.16 16.56 7.76
CA ILE A 196 -8.36 17.75 6.93
C ILE A 196 -7.91 18.95 7.76
N ILE A 197 -6.90 19.68 7.27
CA ILE A 197 -6.57 21.02 7.76
C ILE A 197 -7.30 22.02 6.88
N ALA A 198 -8.16 22.85 7.48
CA ALA A 198 -8.95 23.83 6.76
C ALA A 198 -8.91 25.20 7.46
N ASP A 199 -9.02 26.27 6.68
CA ASP A 199 -9.13 27.65 7.16
C ASP A 199 -10.45 28.27 6.67
N GLU A 200 -10.67 29.55 6.95
CA GLU A 200 -11.89 30.28 6.58
C GLU A 200 -12.19 30.29 5.07
N THR A 201 -11.23 29.92 4.21
CA THR A 201 -11.43 29.85 2.76
C THR A 201 -12.04 28.51 2.31
N ALA A 202 -12.09 27.52 3.20
CA ALA A 202 -12.65 26.21 2.89
C ALA A 202 -14.18 26.24 2.74
N ASN A 203 -14.70 25.39 1.85
CA ASN A 203 -16.13 25.19 1.72
C ASN A 203 -16.61 24.13 2.72
N SER A 204 -17.49 24.50 3.65
CA SER A 204 -17.98 23.61 4.71
C SER A 204 -18.71 22.36 4.19
N LEU A 205 -19.34 22.43 3.01
CA LEU A 205 -19.94 21.26 2.37
C LEU A 205 -18.88 20.29 1.83
N HIS A 206 -17.82 20.79 1.20
CA HIS A 206 -16.76 19.94 0.66
C HIS A 206 -16.04 19.20 1.80
N VAL A 207 -15.65 19.92 2.85
CA VAL A 207 -15.01 19.34 4.04
C VAL A 207 -15.91 18.27 4.67
N ALA A 208 -17.22 18.54 4.83
CA ALA A 208 -18.16 17.56 5.38
C ALA A 208 -18.26 16.28 4.52
N ILE A 209 -18.31 16.41 3.19
CA ILE A 209 -18.36 15.28 2.27
C ILE A 209 -17.06 14.47 2.34
N ASP A 210 -15.91 15.13 2.41
CA ASP A 210 -14.61 14.45 2.52
C ASP A 210 -14.48 13.64 3.82
N LEU A 211 -14.95 14.19 4.96
CA LEU A 211 -15.02 13.46 6.23
C LEU A 211 -15.93 12.22 6.11
N ILE A 212 -17.11 12.38 5.50
CA ILE A 212 -18.06 11.28 5.28
C ILE A 212 -17.47 10.22 4.34
N ALA A 213 -16.79 10.62 3.28
CA ALA A 213 -16.17 9.73 2.30
C ALA A 213 -15.13 8.80 2.93
N GLN A 214 -14.41 9.27 3.95
CA GLN A 214 -13.53 8.39 4.73
C GLN A 214 -14.31 7.53 5.73
N ALA A 215 -15.25 8.11 6.48
CA ALA A 215 -16.02 7.44 7.51
C ALA A 215 -16.95 6.32 6.97
N GLU A 216 -17.39 6.39 5.71
CA GLU A 216 -18.26 5.36 5.11
C GLU A 216 -17.56 4.03 4.75
N LYS A 217 -16.25 3.97 4.87
CA LYS A 217 -15.45 2.80 4.45
C LYS A 217 -15.42 1.71 5.50
N ASP A 218 -15.30 2.09 6.76
CA ASP A 218 -15.10 1.16 7.88
C ASP A 218 -15.63 1.80 9.18
N PRO A 219 -16.35 1.07 10.05
CA PRO A 219 -16.84 1.60 11.33
C PRO A 219 -15.74 2.03 12.31
N MET A 220 -14.48 1.69 12.04
CA MET A 220 -13.29 2.13 12.78
C MET A 220 -12.46 3.17 12.02
N ALA A 221 -12.99 3.73 10.93
CA ALA A 221 -12.32 4.81 10.21
C ALA A 221 -12.33 6.11 11.02
N ALA A 222 -11.19 6.81 11.05
CA ALA A 222 -11.10 8.14 11.68
C ALA A 222 -11.29 9.25 10.64
N ALA A 223 -12.05 10.28 11.02
CA ALA A 223 -12.31 11.45 10.18
C ALA A 223 -12.18 12.70 11.04
N ILE A 224 -11.09 13.44 10.83
CA ILE A 224 -10.67 14.53 11.71
C ILE A 224 -10.57 15.83 10.90
N LEU A 225 -11.21 16.89 11.39
CA LEU A 225 -11.04 18.26 10.92
C LEU A 225 -10.25 19.06 11.95
N LEU A 226 -9.17 19.71 11.51
CA LEU A 226 -8.41 20.70 12.26
C LEU A 226 -8.63 22.05 11.58
N THR A 227 -9.18 23.03 12.30
CA THR A 227 -9.46 24.36 11.76
C THR A 227 -9.13 25.47 12.75
N THR A 228 -8.79 26.65 12.26
CA THR A 228 -8.68 27.88 13.06
C THR A 228 -9.99 28.67 13.11
N ASP A 229 -10.98 28.29 12.31
CA ASP A 229 -12.26 28.99 12.16
C ASP A 229 -13.40 28.24 12.88
N GLU A 230 -13.94 28.85 13.92
CA GLU A 230 -15.07 28.33 14.71
C GLU A 230 -16.38 28.30 13.91
N ASN A 231 -16.61 29.25 13.00
CA ASN A 231 -17.79 29.25 12.15
C ASN A 231 -17.73 28.09 11.15
N LEU A 232 -16.57 27.87 10.52
CA LEU A 232 -16.36 26.72 9.65
C LEU A 232 -16.63 25.40 10.40
N ALA A 233 -16.11 25.25 11.62
CA ALA A 233 -16.32 24.06 12.44
C ALA A 233 -17.82 23.77 12.66
N LYS A 234 -18.60 24.80 13.02
CA LYS A 234 -20.05 24.70 13.22
C LYS A 234 -20.79 24.36 11.94
N GLU A 235 -20.42 25.01 10.83
CA GLU A 235 -21.03 24.75 9.53
C GLU A 235 -20.76 23.34 9.03
N VAL A 236 -19.53 22.84 9.20
CA VAL A 236 -19.17 21.45 8.85
C VAL A 236 -19.98 20.48 9.69
N GLN A 237 -20.10 20.69 11.01
CA GLN A 237 -20.91 19.82 11.87
C GLN A 237 -22.37 19.73 11.39
N ILE A 238 -22.99 20.88 11.08
CA ILE A 238 -24.35 20.95 10.55
C ILE A 238 -24.44 20.24 9.19
N SER A 239 -23.46 20.46 8.32
CA SER A 239 -23.40 19.87 6.99
C SER A 239 -23.30 18.35 7.06
N VAL A 240 -22.41 17.81 7.91
CA VAL A 240 -22.28 16.36 8.15
C VAL A 240 -23.62 15.76 8.55
N ALA A 241 -24.31 16.36 9.53
CA ALA A 241 -25.62 15.86 9.97
C ALA A 241 -26.66 15.87 8.84
N ARG A 242 -26.65 16.91 7.98
CA ARG A 242 -27.55 17.00 6.82
C ARG A 242 -27.25 15.94 5.76
N GLN A 243 -25.98 15.73 5.42
CA GLN A 243 -25.57 14.75 4.41
C GLN A 243 -25.87 13.31 4.86
N LEU A 244 -25.90 13.04 6.17
CA LEU A 244 -26.18 11.71 6.70
C LEU A 244 -27.66 11.29 6.63
N VAL A 245 -28.62 12.22 6.52
CA VAL A 245 -30.07 11.92 6.63
C VAL A 245 -30.51 10.77 5.71
N ASN A 246 -30.01 10.75 4.48
CA ASN A 246 -30.35 9.74 3.46
C ASN A 246 -29.12 8.97 2.94
N HIS A 247 -28.04 8.91 3.73
CA HIS A 247 -26.81 8.26 3.30
C HIS A 247 -26.99 6.73 3.21
N PRO A 248 -26.64 6.06 2.09
CA PRO A 248 -26.86 4.62 1.94
C PRO A 248 -26.15 3.77 3.00
N LYS A 249 -25.01 4.26 3.50
CA LYS A 249 -24.22 3.61 4.56
C LYS A 249 -24.35 4.31 5.92
N ARG A 250 -25.43 5.06 6.15
CA ARG A 250 -25.63 5.93 7.32
C ARG A 250 -25.19 5.29 8.65
N LEU A 251 -25.69 4.09 8.99
CA LEU A 251 -25.39 3.44 10.26
C LEU A 251 -23.89 3.17 10.45
N LEU A 252 -23.19 2.75 9.39
CA LEU A 252 -21.75 2.50 9.42
C LEU A 252 -20.99 3.82 9.58
N THR A 253 -21.34 4.83 8.78
CA THR A 253 -20.72 6.15 8.82
C THR A 253 -20.93 6.83 10.18
N GLU A 254 -22.14 6.79 10.74
CA GLU A 254 -22.47 7.34 12.06
C GLU A 254 -21.64 6.65 13.16
N LYS A 255 -21.44 5.33 13.07
CA LYS A 255 -20.60 4.59 14.02
C LYS A 255 -19.13 5.02 13.96
N ALA A 256 -18.58 5.19 12.76
CA ALA A 256 -17.21 5.70 12.58
C ALA A 256 -17.06 7.10 13.16
N LEU A 257 -17.99 8.01 12.84
CA LEU A 257 -17.97 9.39 13.32
C LEU A 257 -18.19 9.49 14.84
N ALA A 258 -19.03 8.64 15.43
CA ALA A 258 -19.27 8.64 16.87
C ALA A 258 -18.05 8.18 17.68
N HIS A 259 -17.23 7.27 17.14
CA HIS A 259 -16.05 6.75 17.84
C HIS A 259 -14.76 7.49 17.51
N TYR A 260 -14.61 7.94 16.26
CA TYR A 260 -13.34 8.44 15.71
C TYR A 260 -13.51 9.72 14.86
N GLY A 261 -14.70 10.32 14.86
CA GLY A 261 -14.93 11.64 14.27
C GLY A 261 -14.51 12.75 15.24
N LEU A 262 -13.77 13.74 14.75
CA LEU A 262 -13.33 14.87 15.56
C LEU A 262 -13.33 16.16 14.73
N ILE A 263 -13.89 17.24 15.28
CA ILE A 263 -13.63 18.60 14.82
C ILE A 263 -12.90 19.31 15.95
N ALA A 264 -11.66 19.71 15.71
CA ALA A 264 -10.85 20.46 16.65
C ALA A 264 -10.59 21.86 16.12
N ILE A 265 -10.96 22.86 16.93
CA ILE A 265 -10.62 24.26 16.71
C ILE A 265 -9.26 24.50 17.37
N VAL A 266 -8.27 24.94 16.60
CA VAL A 266 -6.89 25.18 17.06
C VAL A 266 -6.53 26.65 16.91
N GLU A 267 -5.57 27.13 17.69
CA GLU A 267 -5.19 28.55 17.70
C GLU A 267 -4.44 28.98 16.43
N SER A 268 -3.83 28.03 15.70
CA SER A 268 -3.10 28.31 14.46
C SER A 268 -2.92 27.08 13.58
N LEU A 269 -2.66 27.30 12.29
CA LEU A 269 -2.26 26.25 11.34
C LEU A 269 -0.94 25.56 11.74
N ALA A 270 -0.07 26.22 12.51
CA ALA A 270 1.13 25.61 13.05
C ALA A 270 0.81 24.53 14.09
N ILE A 271 -0.19 24.76 14.94
CA ILE A 271 -0.69 23.74 15.88
C ILE A 271 -1.36 22.60 15.11
N ALA A 272 -2.22 22.90 14.12
CA ALA A 272 -2.82 21.85 13.26
C ALA A 272 -1.75 20.95 12.61
N THR A 273 -0.67 21.58 12.13
CA THR A 273 0.47 20.87 11.53
C THR A 273 1.17 19.98 12.55
N THR A 274 1.39 20.47 13.77
CA THR A 274 2.05 19.71 14.84
C THR A 274 1.24 18.47 15.21
N LEU A 275 -0.07 18.63 15.41
CA LEU A 275 -0.99 17.52 15.70
C LEU A 275 -1.02 16.50 14.55
N THR A 276 -1.01 16.99 13.31
CA THR A 276 -0.99 16.13 12.11
C THR A 276 0.29 15.30 12.03
N ILE A 277 1.45 15.90 12.34
CA ILE A 277 2.74 15.20 12.33
C ILE A 277 2.79 14.14 13.42
N GLU A 278 2.26 14.42 14.61
CA GLU A 278 2.18 13.46 15.71
C GLU A 278 1.21 12.30 15.39
N PHE A 279 0.10 12.60 14.72
CA PHE A 279 -0.88 11.59 14.32
C PHE A 279 -0.43 10.74 13.13
N ALA A 280 0.35 11.30 12.21
CA ALA A 280 0.88 10.64 11.01
C ALA A 280 -0.19 9.94 10.15
N PRO A 281 -1.17 10.69 9.60
CA PRO A 281 -2.36 10.12 8.97
C PRO A 281 -2.09 9.39 7.66
N LYS A 282 -2.92 8.39 7.35
CA LYS A 282 -3.03 7.80 6.00
C LYS A 282 -3.26 8.87 4.93
N HIS A 283 -4.29 9.72 5.10
CA HIS A 283 -4.60 10.81 4.19
C HIS A 283 -4.57 12.16 4.91
N LEU A 284 -3.88 13.14 4.32
CA LEU A 284 -3.90 14.53 4.75
C LEU A 284 -4.46 15.40 3.64
N GLN A 285 -5.49 16.19 3.92
CA GLN A 285 -5.99 17.21 3.01
C GLN A 285 -5.65 18.62 3.53
N LEU A 286 -5.15 19.48 2.65
CA LEU A 286 -4.84 20.88 2.93
C LEU A 286 -5.83 21.77 2.16
N GLN A 287 -6.95 22.10 2.80
CA GLN A 287 -7.99 22.98 2.27
C GLN A 287 -7.85 24.39 2.85
N ILE A 288 -6.70 25.02 2.60
CA ILE A 288 -6.33 26.34 3.11
C ILE A 288 -5.94 27.29 1.98
N LYS A 289 -5.84 28.58 2.26
CA LYS A 289 -5.50 29.62 1.29
C LYS A 289 -4.14 29.42 0.62
N ASP A 290 -3.11 29.05 1.38
CA ASP A 290 -1.76 28.79 0.89
C ASP A 290 -1.23 27.42 1.36
N PRO A 291 -1.67 26.32 0.72
CA PRO A 291 -1.31 24.98 1.16
C PRO A 291 0.15 24.63 0.84
N TRP A 292 0.77 25.32 -0.12
CA TRP A 292 2.16 25.08 -0.51
C TRP A 292 3.15 25.59 0.54
N ALA A 293 2.80 26.63 1.29
CA ALA A 293 3.60 27.09 2.42
C ALA A 293 3.67 26.05 3.56
N LEU A 294 2.62 25.24 3.74
CA LEU A 294 2.54 24.25 4.80
C LEU A 294 3.23 22.92 4.43
N LEU A 295 3.23 22.56 3.14
CA LEU A 295 3.73 21.27 2.66
C LEU A 295 5.15 20.91 3.15
N PRO A 296 6.16 21.80 3.13
CA PRO A 296 7.51 21.49 3.61
C PRO A 296 7.59 21.15 5.11
N LEU A 297 6.57 21.54 5.88
CA LEU A 297 6.50 21.26 7.32
C LEU A 297 5.88 19.88 7.61
N ILE A 298 5.13 19.30 6.66
CA ILE A 298 4.51 17.98 6.81
C ILE A 298 5.56 16.89 6.66
N ARG A 299 5.97 16.30 7.80
CA ARG A 299 6.95 15.20 7.83
C ARG A 299 6.33 13.82 7.64
N HIS A 300 5.08 13.63 8.07
CA HIS A 300 4.43 12.33 8.13
C HIS A 300 2.99 12.40 7.60
N ALA A 301 2.76 11.83 6.44
CA ALA A 301 1.44 11.56 5.86
C ALA A 301 1.60 10.51 4.75
N GLY A 302 0.62 9.61 4.60
CA GLY A 302 0.65 8.62 3.52
C GLY A 302 0.47 9.26 2.16
N ALA A 303 -0.60 10.03 1.99
CA ALA A 303 -0.84 10.88 0.83
C ALA A 303 -1.32 12.27 1.25
N ILE A 304 -0.82 13.30 0.57
CA ILE A 304 -1.15 14.71 0.82
C ILE A 304 -1.92 15.25 -0.38
N PHE A 305 -3.14 15.72 -0.12
CA PHE A 305 -4.05 16.31 -1.09
C PHE A 305 -4.06 17.83 -0.91
N ILE A 306 -3.77 18.57 -1.99
CA ILE A 306 -3.46 19.99 -1.92
C ILE A 306 -4.57 20.81 -2.58
N GLY A 307 -5.14 21.76 -1.83
CA GLY A 307 -6.12 22.73 -2.31
C GLY A 307 -7.56 22.22 -2.34
N HIS A 308 -8.49 23.16 -2.53
CA HIS A 308 -9.94 22.95 -2.38
C HIS A 308 -10.59 22.03 -3.43
N SER A 309 -9.89 21.70 -4.51
CA SER A 309 -10.42 20.89 -5.63
C SER A 309 -9.78 19.50 -5.72
N THR A 310 -9.15 19.03 -4.64
CA THR A 310 -8.39 17.79 -4.62
C THR A 310 -8.91 16.84 -3.54
N PRO A 311 -10.14 16.29 -3.67
CA PRO A 311 -10.68 15.37 -2.69
C PRO A 311 -9.92 14.04 -2.71
N GLU A 312 -9.94 13.32 -1.60
CA GLU A 312 -9.27 12.02 -1.43
C GLU A 312 -9.63 11.01 -2.55
N ALA A 313 -10.87 11.08 -3.04
CA ALA A 313 -11.38 10.22 -4.10
C ALA A 313 -10.50 10.26 -5.38
N VAL A 314 -9.96 11.43 -5.75
CA VAL A 314 -9.10 11.56 -6.93
C VAL A 314 -7.85 10.67 -6.79
N GLY A 315 -7.22 10.67 -5.61
CA GLY A 315 -6.08 9.79 -5.31
C GLY A 315 -6.45 8.31 -5.22
N ASN A 316 -7.62 8.01 -4.66
CA ASN A 316 -8.08 6.62 -4.53
C ASN A 316 -8.35 5.91 -5.86
N TYR A 317 -8.60 6.67 -6.94
CA TYR A 317 -9.04 6.10 -8.20
C TYR A 317 -8.12 6.39 -9.38
N VAL A 318 -7.77 7.66 -9.64
CA VAL A 318 -7.26 8.06 -10.96
C VAL A 318 -5.98 8.89 -10.95
N ALA A 319 -5.59 9.52 -9.84
CA ALA A 319 -4.45 10.45 -9.84
C ALA A 319 -3.10 9.81 -10.20
N GLY A 320 -2.93 8.53 -9.89
CA GLY A 320 -1.72 7.76 -10.18
C GLY A 320 -0.99 7.18 -8.96
N PRO A 321 -0.75 7.93 -7.87
CA PRO A 321 -0.19 7.39 -6.63
C PRO A 321 -1.05 6.28 -6.04
N SER A 322 -0.42 5.34 -5.34
CA SER A 322 -1.13 4.22 -4.71
C SER A 322 -2.01 4.67 -3.55
N HIS A 323 -3.23 4.14 -3.47
CA HIS A 323 -4.10 4.31 -2.29
C HIS A 323 -3.82 3.30 -1.17
N ILE A 324 -2.88 2.38 -1.40
CA ILE A 324 -2.45 1.38 -0.44
C ILE A 324 -1.36 2.05 0.38
N LEU A 325 -1.83 2.74 1.41
CA LEU A 325 -1.05 3.64 2.23
C LEU A 325 -0.83 3.04 3.63
N PRO A 326 0.22 3.44 4.33
CA PRO A 326 0.36 3.15 5.74
C PRO A 326 -0.79 3.79 6.53
N THR A 327 -1.22 3.13 7.61
CA THR A 327 -2.30 3.63 8.47
C THR A 327 -1.90 3.59 9.94
N SER A 328 -2.75 4.09 10.84
CA SER A 328 -2.61 3.92 12.28
C SER A 328 -1.24 4.41 12.81
N GLY A 329 -0.81 5.57 12.32
CA GLY A 329 0.47 6.21 12.68
C GLY A 329 1.71 5.61 12.01
N THR A 330 1.58 4.55 11.20
CA THR A 330 2.74 3.91 10.57
C THR A 330 3.43 4.76 9.51
N CYS A 331 2.82 5.89 9.08
CA CYS A 331 3.47 6.89 8.23
C CYS A 331 4.73 7.53 8.86
N HIS A 332 5.00 7.28 10.15
CA HIS A 332 6.28 7.60 10.77
C HIS A 332 7.47 6.83 10.17
N TYR A 333 7.26 5.63 9.64
CA TYR A 333 8.34 4.76 9.17
C TYR A 333 8.02 3.96 7.90
N ALA A 334 6.76 3.90 7.48
CA ALA A 334 6.32 3.18 6.30
C ALA A 334 5.94 4.13 5.16
N SER A 335 6.02 3.61 3.94
CA SER A 335 5.70 4.35 2.72
C SER A 335 4.50 3.71 2.00
N PRO A 336 3.81 4.48 1.14
CA PRO A 336 2.86 3.92 0.19
C PRO A 336 3.43 2.74 -0.58
N LEU A 337 2.56 1.81 -0.98
CA LEU A 337 2.96 0.75 -1.91
C LEU A 337 3.39 1.39 -3.24
N GLY A 338 4.57 1.00 -3.72
CA GLY A 338 5.18 1.52 -4.93
C GLY A 338 5.94 0.43 -5.69
N VAL A 339 6.73 0.85 -6.69
CA VAL A 339 7.56 -0.08 -7.48
C VAL A 339 8.61 -0.73 -6.57
N GLU A 340 9.20 0.06 -5.68
CA GLU A 340 10.19 -0.32 -4.69
C GLU A 340 9.71 -1.41 -3.73
N THR A 341 8.40 -1.50 -3.45
CA THR A 341 7.82 -2.55 -2.62
C THR A 341 8.10 -3.95 -3.18
N PHE A 342 8.21 -4.06 -4.50
CA PHE A 342 8.45 -5.32 -5.20
C PHE A 342 9.93 -5.53 -5.56
N LEU A 343 10.81 -4.62 -5.19
CA LEU A 343 12.24 -4.68 -5.46
C LEU A 343 13.05 -5.03 -4.20
N LYS A 344 14.04 -5.90 -4.37
CA LYS A 344 15.15 -6.09 -3.43
C LYS A 344 16.42 -5.50 -4.03
N HIS A 345 17.42 -5.23 -3.19
CA HIS A 345 18.71 -4.74 -3.68
C HIS A 345 19.89 -5.48 -3.05
N SER A 346 20.97 -5.57 -3.82
CA SER A 346 22.26 -6.11 -3.38
C SER A 346 23.35 -5.06 -3.52
N SER A 347 24.22 -4.96 -2.53
CA SER A 347 25.45 -4.17 -2.65
C SER A 347 26.43 -4.90 -3.56
N ILE A 348 27.08 -4.14 -4.45
CA ILE A 348 28.18 -4.61 -5.28
C ILE A 348 29.46 -4.06 -4.65
N ILE A 349 30.43 -4.94 -4.38
CA ILE A 349 31.71 -4.57 -3.77
C ILE A 349 32.80 -5.37 -4.48
N GLN A 350 33.79 -4.68 -5.02
CA GLN A 350 35.00 -5.24 -5.59
C GLN A 350 36.20 -4.43 -5.12
N TYR A 351 37.27 -5.12 -4.74
CA TYR A 351 38.55 -4.52 -4.42
C TYR A 351 39.63 -5.19 -5.25
N SER A 352 40.54 -4.40 -5.82
CA SER A 352 41.79 -4.93 -6.33
C SER A 352 42.73 -5.33 -5.19
N HIS A 353 43.79 -6.05 -5.53
CA HIS A 353 44.88 -6.33 -4.60
C HIS A 353 45.49 -5.03 -4.04
N THR A 354 45.72 -4.02 -4.90
CA THR A 354 46.26 -2.71 -4.50
C THR A 354 45.37 -1.99 -3.49
N ALA A 355 44.06 -1.93 -3.76
CA ALA A 355 43.10 -1.30 -2.86
C ALA A 355 43.00 -2.06 -1.53
N LEU A 356 42.99 -3.39 -1.58
CA LEU A 356 42.90 -4.23 -0.39
C LEU A 356 44.13 -4.05 0.52
N ASN A 357 45.32 -3.92 -0.07
CA ASN A 357 46.56 -3.66 0.66
C ASN A 357 46.53 -2.32 1.41
N LYS A 358 45.81 -1.31 0.91
CA LYS A 358 45.69 0.01 1.58
C LYS A 358 44.81 -0.04 2.84
N VAL A 359 43.92 -1.03 2.96
CA VAL A 359 42.94 -1.11 4.05
C VAL A 359 43.18 -2.29 5.00
N VAL A 360 44.19 -3.12 4.75
CA VAL A 360 44.46 -4.35 5.54
C VAL A 360 44.65 -4.07 7.02
N ASP A 361 45.44 -3.06 7.39
CA ASP A 361 45.72 -2.74 8.79
C ASP A 361 44.45 -2.31 9.54
N ALA A 362 43.58 -1.55 8.87
CA ALA A 362 42.29 -1.14 9.43
C ALA A 362 41.36 -2.34 9.64
N ILE A 363 41.29 -3.25 8.66
CA ILE A 363 40.49 -4.48 8.77
C ILE A 363 41.04 -5.38 9.87
N ASP A 364 42.36 -5.56 9.96
CA ASP A 364 43.00 -6.37 10.99
C ASP A 364 42.73 -5.82 12.39
N ALA A 365 42.91 -4.51 12.60
CA ALA A 365 42.65 -3.87 13.89
C ALA A 365 41.19 -4.04 14.33
N LEU A 366 40.23 -3.85 13.41
CA LEU A 366 38.81 -4.04 13.70
C LEU A 366 38.51 -5.52 14.02
N ALA A 367 38.94 -6.44 13.15
CA ALA A 367 38.71 -7.86 13.33
C ALA A 367 39.34 -8.40 14.63
N GLN A 368 40.53 -7.95 15.00
CA GLN A 368 41.16 -8.31 16.28
C GLN A 368 40.39 -7.77 17.47
N SER A 369 39.92 -6.52 17.40
CA SER A 369 39.12 -5.93 18.48
C SER A 369 37.80 -6.68 18.72
N GLU A 370 37.24 -7.27 17.67
CA GLU A 370 36.03 -8.09 17.70
C GLU A 370 36.30 -9.58 17.98
N GLY A 371 37.57 -9.99 18.10
CA GLY A 371 37.97 -11.40 18.29
C GLY A 371 37.72 -12.29 17.06
N LEU A 372 37.62 -11.72 15.86
CA LEU A 372 37.31 -12.40 14.60
C LEU A 372 38.59 -12.70 13.79
N SER A 373 39.46 -13.57 14.30
CA SER A 373 40.75 -13.89 13.66
C SER A 373 40.63 -14.29 12.19
N SER A 374 39.65 -15.14 11.83
CA SER A 374 39.44 -15.58 10.45
C SER A 374 39.09 -14.44 9.48
N HIS A 375 38.49 -13.34 9.96
CA HIS A 375 38.19 -12.18 9.10
C HIS A 375 39.48 -11.47 8.70
N SER A 376 40.36 -11.21 9.66
CA SER A 376 41.69 -10.66 9.41
C SER A 376 42.51 -11.56 8.49
N ASP A 377 42.60 -12.86 8.83
CA ASP A 377 43.37 -13.84 8.06
C ASP A 377 42.90 -13.91 6.61
N SER A 378 41.58 -13.80 6.37
CA SER A 378 41.04 -13.82 5.00
C SER A 378 41.61 -12.70 4.12
N VAL A 379 41.93 -11.53 4.69
CA VAL A 379 42.54 -10.41 3.95
C VAL A 379 44.03 -10.64 3.77
N LYS A 380 44.73 -10.98 4.87
CA LYS A 380 46.18 -11.22 4.85
C LYS A 380 46.58 -12.27 3.83
N ARG A 381 45.86 -13.40 3.76
CA ARG A 381 46.10 -14.47 2.78
C ARG A 381 45.94 -14.05 1.32
N ARG A 382 45.18 -12.99 1.02
CA ARG A 382 45.06 -12.45 -0.36
C ARG A 382 46.20 -11.50 -0.73
N LEU A 383 46.96 -11.04 0.27
CA LEU A 383 48.11 -10.14 0.11
C LEU A 383 49.45 -10.89 0.18
N GLU A 384 49.45 -12.11 0.73
CA GLU A 384 50.56 -13.05 0.57
C GLU A 384 50.75 -13.38 -0.92
N LEU A 385 51.99 -13.29 -1.41
CA LEU A 385 52.37 -13.81 -2.73
C LEU A 385 52.50 -15.34 -2.61
N ASP A 386 51.95 -16.08 -3.58
CA ASP A 386 52.19 -17.52 -3.71
C ASP A 386 53.69 -17.86 -3.81
#